data_AF-A0AAE6JG88-F1
#
_entry.id   AF-A0AAE6JG88-F1
#
_cell.length_a   1.000
_cell.length_b   1.000
_cell.length_c   1.000
_cell.angle_alpha   90.00
_cell.angle_beta   90.00
_cell.angle_gamma   90.00
#
_symmetry.space_group_name_H-M   'P 1'
#
loop_
_entity.id
_entity.type
_entity.pdbx_description
1 polymer ?
#
loop_
_entity_poly.entity_id
_entity_poly.type
_entity_poly.pdbx_seq_one_letter_code
_entity_poly.pdbx_strand_id
1 'polypeptide(L)'
;MNFFAAGPGDLCVMENKKTVVKIPDNVPGTGPVLMVNLLKFADRRLYLEEYLPAFNRVVKTLGLEANVKLVTNVLASVVADEGEDWDAIAIVEYASAETFLTVAQSAAYHEIAEPLRLAGTAKLKLYMTRQFEL
;
A
#
# COMPACT_ATOMS: atom_id res chain seq x y z
N MET A 1 -0.19 -57.06 -11.34
CA MET A 1 0.59 -55.81 -11.39
C MET A 1 0.00 -54.95 -12.47
N ASN A 2 -0.83 -53.96 -12.12
CA ASN A 2 -1.29 -52.92 -13.03
C ASN A 2 -0.97 -51.59 -12.36
N PHE A 3 -0.07 -50.85 -12.98
CA PHE A 3 0.32 -49.50 -12.63
C PHE A 3 -0.79 -48.54 -13.05
N PHE A 4 -1.35 -47.75 -12.13
CA PHE A 4 -2.11 -46.56 -12.48
C PHE A 4 -1.18 -45.34 -12.41
N ALA A 5 -1.04 -44.67 -13.55
CA ALA A 5 -0.27 -43.44 -13.71
C ALA A 5 -0.95 -42.28 -12.96
N ALA A 6 -0.16 -41.52 -12.20
CA ALA A 6 -0.59 -40.26 -11.61
C ALA A 6 -0.87 -39.23 -12.71
N GLY A 7 -2.05 -38.60 -12.65
CA GLY A 7 -2.45 -37.53 -13.56
C GLY A 7 -1.61 -36.26 -13.36
N PRO A 8 -1.50 -35.41 -14.39
CA PRO A 8 -0.62 -34.25 -14.36
C PRO A 8 -1.26 -33.10 -13.56
N GLY A 9 -0.54 -32.65 -12.53
CA GLY A 9 -0.47 -31.25 -12.14
C GLY A 9 -1.72 -30.64 -11.51
N ASP A 10 -1.96 -30.97 -10.24
CA ASP A 10 -2.46 -29.97 -9.30
C ASP A 10 -1.35 -28.93 -9.07
N LEU A 11 -1.14 -28.08 -10.07
CA LEU A 11 -0.42 -26.84 -9.88
C LEU A 11 -1.40 -25.95 -9.10
N CYS A 12 -1.19 -25.84 -7.79
CA CYS A 12 -1.84 -24.82 -6.97
C CYS A 12 -1.56 -23.46 -7.62
N VAL A 13 -2.52 -22.96 -8.38
CA VAL A 13 -2.52 -21.58 -8.86
C VAL A 13 -2.69 -20.74 -7.60
N MET A 14 -1.58 -20.27 -7.06
CA MET A 14 -1.58 -19.16 -6.11
C MET A 14 -2.15 -17.98 -6.88
N GLU A 15 -3.46 -17.81 -6.81
CA GLU A 15 -4.15 -16.67 -7.36
C GLU A 15 -3.62 -15.44 -6.61
N ASN A 16 -2.62 -14.78 -7.20
CA ASN A 16 -2.19 -13.47 -6.75
C ASN A 16 -3.41 -12.56 -6.90
N LYS A 17 -4.14 -12.35 -5.80
CA LYS A 17 -5.17 -11.31 -5.69
C LYS A 17 -4.49 -9.97 -5.98
N LYS A 18 -4.41 -9.61 -7.26
CA LYS A 18 -3.95 -8.31 -7.69
C LYS A 18 -4.99 -7.34 -7.16
N THR A 19 -4.66 -6.61 -6.11
CA THR A 19 -5.53 -5.58 -5.55
C THR A 19 -5.69 -4.51 -6.62
N VAL A 20 -6.78 -4.55 -7.37
CA VAL A 20 -7.11 -3.52 -8.35
C VAL A 20 -7.51 -2.29 -7.55
N VAL A 21 -6.59 -1.33 -7.41
CA VAL A 21 -6.89 -0.02 -6.84
C VAL A 21 -7.78 0.73 -7.83
N LYS A 22 -9.09 0.70 -7.62
CA LYS A 22 -10.05 1.53 -8.36
C LYS A 22 -10.31 2.81 -7.57
N ILE A 23 -10.32 3.98 -8.23
CA ILE A 23 -11.04 5.13 -7.67
C ILE A 23 -12.51 4.73 -7.70
N PRO A 24 -13.21 4.67 -6.55
CA PRO A 24 -14.65 4.62 -6.61
C PRO A 24 -15.16 5.94 -7.20
N ASP A 25 -16.17 5.87 -8.09
CA ASP A 25 -16.72 7.03 -8.82
C ASP A 25 -17.19 8.19 -7.92
N ASN A 26 -17.20 7.97 -6.60
CA ASN A 26 -17.64 8.88 -5.56
C ASN A 26 -16.51 9.70 -4.89
N VAL A 27 -15.26 9.69 -5.36
CA VAL A 27 -14.24 10.62 -4.85
C VAL A 27 -14.50 12.02 -5.43
N PRO A 28 -15.11 12.95 -4.68
CA PRO A 28 -15.64 14.19 -5.27
C PRO A 28 -14.52 15.21 -5.47
N GLY A 29 -14.44 15.92 -6.60
CA GLY A 29 -13.52 17.05 -6.78
C GLY A 29 -12.05 16.68 -7.07
N THR A 30 -11.26 17.69 -7.44
CA THR A 30 -9.89 17.56 -8.00
C THR A 30 -8.77 17.92 -7.03
N GLY A 31 -9.11 18.39 -5.82
CA GLY A 31 -8.12 18.88 -4.85
C GLY A 31 -7.28 17.77 -4.19
N PRO A 32 -6.23 18.18 -3.45
CA PRO A 32 -5.29 17.28 -2.79
C PRO A 32 -5.98 16.21 -1.94
N VAL A 33 -5.33 15.05 -1.87
CA VAL A 33 -5.77 13.92 -1.04
C VAL A 33 -4.66 13.51 -0.09
N LEU A 34 -5.06 13.07 1.09
CA LEU A 34 -4.17 12.51 2.09
C LEU A 34 -4.42 11.00 2.17
N MET A 35 -3.36 10.22 1.95
CA MET A 35 -3.38 8.78 2.08
C MET A 35 -2.96 8.42 3.50
N VAL A 36 -3.92 8.04 4.33
CA VAL A 36 -3.71 7.64 5.73
C VAL A 36 -3.46 6.14 5.77
N ASN A 37 -2.23 5.76 6.14
CA ASN A 37 -1.76 4.38 6.22
C ASN A 37 -1.70 3.98 7.70
N LEU A 38 -2.36 2.88 8.05
CA LEU A 38 -2.15 2.19 9.33
C LEU A 38 -1.31 0.94 9.03
N LEU A 39 -0.15 0.86 9.66
CA LEU A 39 0.91 -0.07 9.29
C LEU A 39 1.18 -1.06 10.43
N LYS A 40 1.10 -2.35 10.13
CA LYS A 40 1.74 -3.41 10.92
C LYS A 40 2.92 -3.92 10.11
N PHE A 41 4.13 -3.83 10.66
CA PHE A 41 5.34 -4.25 9.96
C PHE A 41 5.52 -5.77 10.06
N ALA A 42 5.93 -6.37 8.95
CA ALA A 42 6.56 -7.70 8.96
C ALA A 42 8.08 -7.54 9.14
N ASP A 43 8.67 -6.58 8.40
CA ASP A 43 10.04 -6.11 8.58
C ASP A 43 10.06 -4.58 8.47
N ARG A 44 10.21 -3.92 9.63
CA ARG A 44 10.23 -2.46 9.73
C ARG A 44 11.46 -1.87 9.03
N ARG A 45 12.61 -2.55 9.10
CA ARG A 45 13.86 -2.05 8.52
C ARG A 45 13.74 -2.04 7.00
N LEU A 46 13.28 -3.14 6.41
CA LEU A 46 13.03 -3.24 4.97
C LEU A 46 12.02 -2.18 4.51
N TYR A 47 10.93 -1.96 5.26
CA TYR A 47 9.96 -0.93 4.89
C TYR A 47 10.57 0.48 4.85
N LEU A 48 11.36 0.84 5.86
CA LEU A 48 11.91 2.20 5.97
C LEU A 48 13.11 2.43 5.06
N GLU A 49 14.02 1.46 4.98
CA GLU A 49 15.31 1.62 4.30
C GLU A 49 15.26 1.23 2.82
N GLU A 50 14.30 0.39 2.43
CA GLU A 50 14.25 -0.15 1.06
C GLU A 50 12.97 0.29 0.34
N TYR A 51 11.79 0.06 0.94
CA TYR A 51 10.51 0.43 0.31
C TYR A 51 10.35 1.94 0.16
N LEU A 52 10.56 2.76 1.20
CA LEU A 52 10.37 4.21 1.08
C LEU A 52 11.28 4.85 0.02
N PRO A 53 12.60 4.53 -0.07
CA PRO A 53 13.43 5.02 -1.16
C PRO A 53 13.00 4.51 -2.53
N ALA A 54 12.58 3.25 -2.65
CA ALA A 54 12.07 2.68 -3.90
C ALA A 54 10.80 3.40 -4.37
N PHE A 55 9.85 3.62 -3.47
CA PHE A 55 8.64 4.39 -3.73
C PHE A 55 8.96 5.82 -4.19
N ASN A 56 9.88 6.51 -3.51
CA ASN A 56 10.31 7.85 -3.91
C ASN A 56 10.96 7.88 -5.30
N ARG A 57 11.70 6.83 -5.69
CA ARG A 57 12.24 6.71 -7.05
C ARG A 57 11.11 6.56 -8.07
N VAL A 58 10.13 5.70 -7.82
CA VAL A 58 8.96 5.51 -8.71
C VAL A 58 8.23 6.83 -8.95
N VAL A 59 7.91 7.57 -7.88
CA VAL A 59 7.22 8.86 -7.97
C VAL A 59 8.01 9.84 -8.85
N LYS A 60 9.32 9.93 -8.65
CA LYS A 60 10.21 10.79 -9.47
C LYS A 60 10.27 10.36 -10.93
N THR A 61 10.35 9.05 -11.22
CA THR A 61 10.38 8.53 -12.60
C THR A 61 9.10 8.86 -13.37
N LEU A 62 7.95 8.93 -12.67
CA LEU A 62 6.67 9.32 -13.26
C LEU A 62 6.52 10.85 -13.41
N GLY A 63 7.48 11.66 -12.94
CA GLY A 63 7.38 13.12 -12.95
C GLY A 63 6.30 13.65 -12.01
N LEU A 64 5.96 12.89 -10.96
CA LEU A 64 4.91 13.22 -9.99
C LEU A 64 5.52 13.60 -8.64
N GLU A 65 4.67 14.08 -7.74
CA GLU A 65 5.03 14.41 -6.35
C GLU A 65 4.16 13.63 -5.36
N ALA A 66 4.78 13.21 -4.26
CA ALA A 66 4.11 12.62 -3.10
C ALA A 66 4.83 13.12 -1.84
N ASN A 67 4.10 13.76 -0.94
CA ASN A 67 4.67 14.44 0.23
C ASN A 67 4.33 13.69 1.52
N VAL A 68 5.33 13.12 2.18
CA VAL A 68 5.14 12.50 3.50
C VAL A 68 4.90 13.62 4.52
N LYS A 69 3.68 13.72 5.04
CA LYS A 69 3.29 14.73 6.05
C LYS A 69 3.56 14.27 7.47
N LEU A 70 3.44 12.97 7.72
CA LEU A 70 3.61 12.38 9.04
C LEU A 70 4.05 10.93 8.90
N VAL A 71 4.98 10.51 9.76
CA VAL A 71 5.23 9.12 10.11
C VAL A 71 5.39 9.07 11.62
N THR A 72 4.56 8.28 12.30
CA THR A 72 4.58 8.20 13.77
C THR A 72 4.40 6.77 14.26
N ASN A 73 4.97 6.46 15.42
CA ASN A 73 4.70 5.22 16.12
C ASN A 73 3.31 5.29 16.78
N VAL A 74 2.58 4.17 16.75
CA VAL A 74 1.41 4.00 17.61
C VAL A 74 1.91 3.47 18.95
N LEU A 75 1.61 4.19 20.04
CA LEU A 75 2.07 3.81 21.38
C LEU A 75 1.04 2.96 22.15
N ALA A 76 -0.25 3.22 21.92
CA ALA A 76 -1.35 2.50 22.54
C ALA A 76 -2.65 2.70 21.74
N SER A 77 -3.53 1.70 21.80
CA SER A 77 -4.92 1.79 21.35
C SER A 77 -5.79 2.27 22.52
N VAL A 78 -6.24 3.54 22.49
CA VAL A 78 -7.00 4.15 23.60
C VAL A 78 -8.51 3.88 23.46
N VAL A 79 -9.03 4.01 22.24
CA VAL A 79 -10.41 3.65 21.86
C VAL A 79 -10.30 2.96 20.50
N ALA A 80 -10.32 1.64 20.49
CA ALA A 80 -10.20 0.82 19.28
C ALA A 80 -10.92 -0.51 19.46
N ASP A 81 -11.22 -1.19 18.36
CA ASP A 81 -11.78 -2.54 18.40
C ASP A 81 -10.78 -3.54 18.98
N GLU A 82 -11.29 -4.62 19.58
CA GLU A 82 -10.45 -5.70 20.08
C GLU A 82 -9.57 -6.28 18.95
N GLY A 83 -8.27 -6.40 19.23
CA GLY A 83 -7.29 -6.93 18.27
C GLY A 83 -6.74 -5.90 17.28
N GLU A 84 -7.14 -4.63 17.34
CA GLU A 84 -6.45 -3.57 16.60
C GLU A 84 -5.09 -3.26 17.24
N ASP A 85 -4.06 -3.75 16.56
CA ASP A 85 -2.66 -3.56 16.88
C ASP A 85 -1.94 -3.09 15.60
N TRP A 86 -1.50 -1.83 15.64
CA TRP A 86 -0.79 -1.12 14.57
C TRP A 86 0.53 -0.62 15.14
N ASP A 87 1.60 -0.65 14.35
CA ASP A 87 2.93 -0.19 14.78
C ASP A 87 3.17 1.28 14.44
N ALA A 88 2.57 1.76 13.34
CA ALA A 88 2.78 3.12 12.87
C ALA A 88 1.59 3.65 12.05
N ILE A 89 1.51 4.98 11.99
CA ILE A 89 0.64 5.72 11.07
C ILE A 89 1.54 6.53 10.13
N ALA A 90 1.25 6.49 8.83
CA ALA A 90 1.89 7.35 7.84
C ALA A 90 0.85 8.11 7.01
N ILE A 91 1.06 9.41 6.80
CA ILE A 91 0.20 10.27 5.99
C ILE A 91 1.01 10.78 4.81
N VAL A 92 0.54 10.48 3.60
CA VAL A 92 1.18 10.91 2.34
C VAL A 92 0.19 11.73 1.54
N GLU A 93 0.57 12.95 1.19
CA GLU A 93 -0.23 13.83 0.35
C GLU A 93 0.11 13.63 -1.14
N TYR A 94 -0.95 13.63 -1.96
CA TYR A 94 -0.86 13.71 -3.42
C TYR A 94 -1.68 14.91 -3.90
N ALA A 95 -1.29 15.49 -5.04
CA ALA A 95 -2.00 16.62 -5.64
C ALA A 95 -3.46 16.31 -5.99
N SER A 96 -3.77 15.04 -6.31
CA SER A 96 -5.12 14.56 -6.59
C SER A 96 -5.24 13.05 -6.41
N ALA A 97 -6.48 12.54 -6.37
CA ALA A 97 -6.75 11.10 -6.40
C ALA A 97 -6.19 10.42 -7.66
N GLU A 98 -6.24 11.10 -8.81
CA GLU A 98 -5.67 10.63 -10.07
C GLU A 98 -4.15 10.50 -10.01
N THR A 99 -3.47 11.43 -9.32
CA THR A 99 -2.02 11.35 -9.10
C THR A 99 -1.67 10.08 -8.31
N PHE A 100 -2.41 9.82 -7.22
CA PHE A 100 -2.23 8.59 -6.45
C PHE A 100 -2.48 7.33 -7.29
N LEU A 101 -3.56 7.28 -8.08
CA LEU A 101 -3.83 6.14 -8.95
C LEU A 101 -2.74 5.92 -9.99
N THR A 102 -2.27 7.00 -10.62
CA THR A 102 -1.22 6.93 -11.64
C THR A 102 0.02 6.24 -11.07
N VAL A 103 0.41 6.60 -9.85
CA VAL A 103 1.50 5.90 -9.14
C VAL A 103 1.13 4.45 -8.86
N ALA A 104 -0.01 4.21 -8.19
CA ALA A 104 -0.41 2.89 -7.70
C ALA A 104 -0.65 1.85 -8.80
N GLN A 105 -1.01 2.28 -10.01
CA GLN A 105 -1.28 1.42 -11.17
C GLN A 105 -0.09 1.34 -12.13
N SER A 106 0.98 2.11 -11.90
CA SER A 106 2.14 2.11 -12.79
C SER A 106 2.90 0.78 -12.74
N ALA A 107 3.46 0.37 -13.88
CA ALA A 107 4.39 -0.76 -13.94
C ALA A 107 5.59 -0.53 -13.02
N ALA A 108 6.12 0.70 -12.99
CA ALA A 108 7.24 1.07 -12.11
C ALA A 108 6.93 0.81 -10.63
N TYR A 109 5.73 1.14 -10.15
CA TYR A 109 5.33 0.82 -8.78
C TYR A 109 5.27 -0.69 -8.54
N HIS A 110 4.58 -1.42 -9.42
CA HIS A 110 4.39 -2.86 -9.30
C HIS A 110 5.72 -3.64 -9.35
N GLU A 111 6.69 -3.19 -10.12
CA GLU A 111 7.98 -3.86 -10.28
C GLU A 111 8.99 -3.47 -9.19
N ILE A 112 9.00 -2.20 -8.78
CA ILE A 112 10.10 -1.65 -7.95
C ILE A 112 9.69 -1.53 -6.49
N ALA A 113 8.48 -1.07 -6.20
CA ALA A 113 8.07 -0.67 -4.84
C ALA A 113 7.11 -1.68 -4.19
N GLU A 114 6.15 -2.23 -4.94
CA GLU A 114 5.15 -3.15 -4.41
C GLU A 114 5.74 -4.40 -3.74
N PRO A 115 6.75 -5.10 -4.30
CA PRO A 115 7.33 -6.28 -3.66
C PRO A 115 7.94 -5.96 -2.29
N LEU A 116 8.62 -4.81 -2.19
CA LEU A 116 9.21 -4.33 -0.93
C LEU A 116 8.13 -3.93 0.07
N ARG A 117 7.03 -3.29 -0.38
CA ARG A 117 5.89 -2.99 0.50
C ARG A 117 5.29 -4.27 1.07
N LEU A 118 5.04 -5.26 0.22
CA LEU A 118 4.45 -6.54 0.62
C LEU A 118 5.36 -7.30 1.59
N ALA A 119 6.68 -7.29 1.37
CA ALA A 119 7.64 -7.89 2.29
C ALA A 119 7.76 -7.11 3.62
N GLY A 120 7.64 -5.79 3.58
CA GLY A 120 7.79 -4.92 4.76
C GLY A 120 6.55 -4.84 5.65
N THR A 121 5.35 -5.09 5.12
CA THR A 121 4.08 -4.96 5.87
C THR A 121 3.39 -6.30 6.09
N ALA A 122 3.07 -6.62 7.34
CA ALA A 122 2.21 -7.75 7.69
C ALA A 122 0.72 -7.42 7.47
N LYS A 123 0.30 -6.20 7.82
CA LYS A 123 -1.05 -5.67 7.59
C LYS A 123 -0.96 -4.20 7.18
N LEU A 124 -1.89 -3.78 6.33
CA LEU A 124 -2.05 -2.40 5.88
C LEU A 124 -3.54 -2.07 5.79
N LYS A 125 -3.96 -0.97 6.42
CA LYS A 125 -5.19 -0.26 6.04
C LYS A 125 -4.79 1.06 5.40
N LEU A 126 -5.46 1.42 4.31
CA LEU A 126 -5.20 2.64 3.57
C LEU A 126 -6.51 3.36 3.30
N TYR A 127 -6.59 4.61 3.73
CA TYR A 127 -7.74 5.48 3.51
C TYR A 127 -7.32 6.67 2.68
N MET A 128 -8.08 6.97 1.64
CA MET A 128 -7.99 8.25 0.93
C MET A 128 -8.89 9.25 1.65
N THR A 129 -8.32 10.37 2.10
CA THR A 129 -9.04 11.41 2.84
C THR A 129 -8.79 12.78 2.22
N ARG A 130 -9.61 13.76 2.61
CA ARG A 130 -9.32 15.18 2.41
C ARG A 130 -9.37 15.89 3.76
N GLN A 131 -8.51 16.88 3.90
CA GLN A 131 -8.61 17.81 5.01
C GLN A 131 -9.90 18.63 4.84
N PHE A 132 -10.65 18.78 5.93
CA PHE A 132 -11.69 19.78 6.03
C PHE A 132 -11.15 20.97 6.82
N GLU A 133 -11.58 22.18 6.46
CA GLU A 133 -11.32 23.36 7.28
C GLU A 133 -12.16 23.31 8.55
N LEU A 134 -11.56 23.68 9.68
CA LEU A 134 -12.20 23.75 10.99
C LEU A 134 -12.78 25.14 11.24
#